data_AF-A0A536F8D8-F1
#
_entry.id   AF-A0A536F8D8-F1
#
_cell.length_a   1.000
_cell.length_b   1.000
_cell.length_c   1.000
_cell.angle_alpha   90.00
_cell.angle_beta   90.00
_cell.angle_gamma   90.00
#
_symmetry.space_group_name_H-M   'P 1'
#
loop_
_entity.id
_entity.type
_entity.pdbx_description
1 polymer ?
#
loop_
_entity_poly.entity_id
_entity_poly.type
_entity_poly.pdbx_seq_one_letter_code
_entity_poly.pdbx_strand_id
1 'polypeptide(L)'
;MTLPPFLRRVEAAGIGLFSGIAVAWLVGDANYGALGAAGFFALLVFLLTRALTPAGARHDVYLLVFLALTLRYAVAVTVHDASVAAGRGGFVTGDDANYADFSWTLVQVFRGEPVTFDYGGYLYLLGTFVYLETAIFSLVGPNVVLKDSLALFLIAATLWLIILFTRRPVLWIVLAMFVPLFLMESLRFYVFIGLAIVIPIGVILATGRQSPRHRIVTSVLAVALSALLLVTQGAGNDALSASLLARLESERAAMALGARTGFGRAVVLVEKGTTYFIPTPSPNPTPFRTPQVLVVQPNARIVIGTPIPGRDAIPVLPGDVLLVAGPGPAPTPGPDPQPLPISVASGEIQLVDASEDALALRTLEYLPYGLAFALFAPVPGSGTRAQDLLPIPEMLVWYVLLIAAVIALWRWRRRWRVLVPIVLFVAGTLVIFALAEGNVGTLYRHRAMVIPFVALIAA
;
A
#
# COMPACT_ATOMS: atom_id res chain seq x y z
N MET A 1 -1.83 -29.61 16.08
CA MET A 1 -1.44 -29.56 17.51
C MET A 1 -2.57 -28.81 18.20
N THR A 2 -3.21 -29.37 19.22
CA THR A 2 -4.36 -28.72 19.86
C THR A 2 -3.90 -27.61 20.81
N LEU A 3 -4.41 -26.39 20.62
CA LEU A 3 -4.10 -25.24 21.49
C LEU A 3 -4.47 -25.54 22.96
N PRO A 4 -3.65 -25.07 23.92
CA PRO A 4 -3.96 -25.12 25.35
C PRO A 4 -5.38 -24.58 25.64
N PRO A 5 -6.13 -25.19 26.58
CA PRO A 5 -7.52 -24.81 26.87
C PRO A 5 -7.71 -23.33 27.21
N PHE A 6 -6.70 -22.71 27.84
CA PHE A 6 -6.70 -21.28 28.16
C PHE A 6 -6.66 -20.41 26.91
N LEU A 7 -5.79 -20.73 25.94
CA LEU A 7 -5.69 -19.99 24.68
C LEU A 7 -6.98 -20.08 23.86
N ARG A 8 -7.66 -21.24 23.88
CA ARG A 8 -8.99 -21.40 23.26
C ARG A 8 -10.07 -20.52 23.89
N ARG A 9 -10.00 -20.26 25.21
CA ARG A 9 -10.95 -19.36 25.90
C ARG A 9 -10.69 -17.89 25.58
N VAL A 10 -9.42 -17.48 25.53
CA VAL A 10 -9.01 -16.13 25.12
C VAL A 10 -9.38 -15.86 23.67
N GLU A 11 -9.17 -16.84 22.80
CA GLU A 11 -9.54 -16.81 21.38
C GLU A 11 -11.06 -16.70 21.20
N ALA A 12 -11.85 -17.54 21.86
CA ALA A 12 -13.31 -17.48 21.80
C ALA A 12 -13.86 -16.14 22.33
N ALA A 13 -13.25 -15.57 23.38
CA ALA A 13 -13.62 -14.26 23.92
C ALA A 13 -13.30 -13.13 22.93
N GLY A 14 -12.12 -13.16 22.29
CA GLY A 14 -11.74 -12.19 21.26
C GLY A 14 -12.66 -12.26 20.05
N ILE A 15 -12.94 -13.47 19.56
CA ILE A 15 -13.87 -13.70 18.47
C ILE A 15 -15.27 -13.15 18.79
N GLY A 16 -15.80 -13.45 19.97
CA GLY A 16 -17.12 -12.97 20.41
C GLY A 16 -17.19 -11.44 20.49
N LEU A 17 -16.15 -10.82 21.06
CA LEU A 17 -16.05 -9.37 21.20
C LEU A 17 -16.01 -8.66 19.84
N PHE A 18 -15.11 -9.08 18.94
CA PHE A 18 -14.92 -8.42 17.65
C PHE A 18 -16.08 -8.70 16.67
N SER A 19 -16.69 -9.89 16.74
CA SER A 19 -17.89 -10.20 15.95
C SER A 19 -19.07 -9.36 16.42
N GLY A 20 -19.20 -9.17 17.74
CA GLY A 20 -20.22 -8.31 18.32
C GLY A 20 -20.08 -6.85 17.87
N ILE A 21 -18.86 -6.32 17.84
CA ILE A 21 -18.58 -4.94 17.37
C ILE A 21 -18.93 -4.80 15.88
N ALA A 22 -18.48 -5.73 15.03
CA ALA A 22 -18.73 -5.67 13.59
C ALA A 22 -20.23 -5.80 13.25
N VAL A 23 -20.95 -6.69 13.92
CA VAL A 23 -22.40 -6.88 13.71
C VAL A 23 -23.18 -5.69 14.26
N ALA A 24 -22.84 -5.18 15.45
CA ALA A 24 -23.51 -4.02 16.04
C ALA A 24 -23.36 -2.77 15.16
N TRP A 25 -22.20 -2.57 14.53
CA TRP A 25 -21.98 -1.47 13.60
C TRP A 25 -22.81 -1.58 12.32
N LEU A 26 -22.75 -2.74 11.66
CA LEU A 26 -23.49 -2.99 10.40
C LEU A 26 -25.02 -2.91 10.59
N VAL A 27 -25.51 -3.29 11.77
CA VAL A 27 -26.94 -3.20 12.13
C VAL A 27 -27.30 -1.78 12.61
N GLY A 28 -26.41 -1.10 13.32
CA GLY A 28 -26.63 0.24 13.89
C GLY A 28 -26.89 1.32 12.84
N ASP A 29 -26.19 1.27 11.71
CA ASP A 29 -26.36 2.25 10.62
C ASP A 29 -27.42 1.84 9.57
N ALA A 30 -28.20 0.78 9.84
CA ALA A 30 -29.21 0.24 8.92
C ALA A 30 -28.68 -0.07 7.50
N ASN A 31 -27.37 -0.31 7.35
CA ASN A 31 -26.75 -0.64 6.07
C ASN A 31 -26.84 -2.15 5.77
N TYR A 32 -28.07 -2.62 5.57
CA TYR A 32 -28.37 -4.03 5.31
C TYR A 32 -27.68 -4.59 4.06
N GLY A 33 -27.34 -3.72 3.09
CA GLY A 33 -26.54 -4.07 1.91
C GLY A 33 -25.11 -4.44 2.26
N ALA A 34 -24.43 -3.63 3.08
CA ALA A 34 -23.10 -3.93 3.59
C ALA A 34 -23.09 -5.17 4.49
N LEU A 35 -24.11 -5.35 5.33
CA LEU A 35 -24.30 -6.54 6.16
C LEU A 35 -24.47 -7.80 5.29
N GLY A 36 -25.30 -7.72 4.25
CA GLY A 36 -25.52 -8.81 3.29
C GLY A 36 -24.25 -9.15 2.51
N ALA A 37 -23.51 -8.15 2.05
CA ALA A 37 -22.25 -8.33 1.34
C ALA A 37 -21.14 -8.89 2.24
N ALA A 38 -21.03 -8.42 3.48
CA ALA A 38 -20.11 -8.96 4.49
C ALA A 38 -20.44 -10.42 4.82
N GLY A 39 -21.73 -10.74 5.00
CA GLY A 39 -22.20 -12.11 5.22
C GLY A 39 -21.95 -13.02 4.03
N PHE A 40 -22.21 -12.54 2.80
CA PHE A 40 -21.90 -13.27 1.57
C PHE A 40 -20.39 -13.50 1.42
N PHE A 41 -19.57 -12.48 1.69
CA PHE A 41 -18.12 -12.59 1.64
C PHE A 41 -17.58 -13.57 2.69
N ALA A 42 -18.07 -13.50 3.93
CA ALA A 42 -17.73 -14.44 4.98
C ALA A 42 -18.14 -15.88 4.61
N LEU A 43 -19.32 -16.05 4.00
CA LEU A 43 -19.79 -17.33 3.49
C LEU A 43 -18.91 -17.83 2.33
N LEU A 44 -18.55 -16.97 1.38
CA LEU A 44 -17.67 -17.31 0.26
C LEU A 44 -16.29 -17.73 0.76
N VAL A 45 -15.69 -16.95 1.68
CA VAL A 45 -14.41 -17.28 2.32
C VAL A 45 -14.53 -18.59 3.10
N PHE A 46 -15.64 -18.83 3.80
CA PHE A 46 -15.89 -20.08 4.52
C PHE A 46 -16.00 -21.29 3.57
N LEU A 47 -16.80 -21.18 2.51
CA LEU A 47 -17.02 -22.23 1.51
C LEU A 47 -15.73 -22.55 0.76
N LEU A 48 -14.96 -21.52 0.41
CA LEU A 48 -13.64 -21.71 -0.17
C LEU A 48 -12.74 -22.36 0.87
N THR A 49 -12.54 -21.80 2.06
CA THR A 49 -11.72 -22.44 3.10
C THR A 49 -12.10 -23.91 3.33
N ARG A 50 -13.39 -24.28 3.24
CA ARG A 50 -13.88 -25.67 3.26
C ARG A 50 -13.45 -26.52 2.06
N ALA A 51 -13.63 -26.01 0.85
CA ALA A 51 -13.24 -26.67 -0.39
C ALA A 51 -11.71 -26.82 -0.51
N LEU A 52 -10.99 -25.82 -0.01
CA LEU A 52 -9.56 -25.63 -0.17
C LEU A 52 -8.73 -26.34 0.92
N THR A 53 -9.29 -26.56 2.13
CA THR A 53 -8.56 -27.10 3.29
C THR A 53 -8.83 -28.60 3.51
N PRO A 54 -7.78 -29.44 3.67
CA PRO A 54 -7.93 -30.86 4.02
C PRO A 54 -8.68 -31.06 5.33
N ALA A 55 -9.52 -32.09 5.40
CA ALA A 55 -10.43 -32.32 6.54
C ALA A 55 -9.76 -32.26 7.92
N GLY A 56 -8.53 -32.77 8.04
CA GLY A 56 -7.77 -32.78 9.30
C GLY A 56 -7.18 -31.43 9.74
N ALA A 57 -7.15 -30.41 8.87
CA ALA A 57 -6.62 -29.07 9.18
C ALA A 57 -7.71 -27.98 9.17
N ARG A 58 -8.96 -28.34 8.85
CA ARG A 58 -10.07 -27.39 8.70
C ARG A 58 -10.33 -26.56 9.94
N HIS A 59 -10.29 -27.18 11.12
CA HIS A 59 -10.59 -26.48 12.37
C HIS A 59 -9.60 -25.32 12.62
N ASP A 60 -8.31 -25.61 12.57
CA ASP A 60 -7.25 -24.62 12.82
C ASP A 60 -7.27 -23.51 11.77
N VAL A 61 -7.47 -23.86 10.49
CA VAL A 61 -7.54 -22.86 9.41
C VAL A 61 -8.81 -22.03 9.49
N TYR A 62 -9.96 -22.60 9.86
CA TYR A 62 -11.18 -21.83 10.07
C TYR A 62 -11.04 -20.84 11.20
N LEU A 63 -10.44 -21.24 12.32
CA LEU A 63 -10.20 -20.34 13.45
C LEU A 63 -9.29 -19.18 13.03
N LEU A 64 -8.21 -19.45 12.31
CA LEU A 64 -7.26 -18.43 11.87
C LEU A 64 -7.86 -17.47 10.84
N VAL A 65 -8.62 -18.00 9.86
CA VAL A 65 -9.34 -17.20 8.85
C VAL A 65 -10.44 -16.37 9.50
N PHE A 66 -11.19 -16.93 10.44
CA PHE A 66 -12.28 -16.24 11.14
C PHE A 66 -11.73 -15.15 12.05
N LEU A 67 -10.69 -15.43 12.85
CA LEU A 67 -10.02 -14.44 13.69
C LEU A 67 -9.46 -13.30 12.82
N ALA A 68 -8.77 -13.61 11.72
CA ALA A 68 -8.22 -12.61 10.81
C ALA A 68 -9.31 -11.72 10.19
N LEU A 69 -10.40 -12.32 9.71
CA LEU A 69 -11.56 -11.58 9.19
C LEU A 69 -12.18 -10.66 10.25
N THR A 70 -12.39 -11.19 11.46
CA THR A 70 -13.08 -10.48 12.53
C THR A 70 -12.23 -9.32 13.06
N LEU A 71 -10.93 -9.56 13.28
CA LEU A 71 -9.99 -8.52 13.71
C LEU A 71 -9.89 -7.41 12.66
N ARG A 72 -9.85 -7.80 11.37
CA ARG A 72 -9.77 -6.84 10.26
C ARG A 72 -11.05 -6.02 10.11
N TYR A 73 -12.22 -6.64 10.24
CA TYR A 73 -13.49 -5.91 10.25
C TYR A 73 -13.57 -4.94 11.42
N ALA A 74 -13.18 -5.37 12.63
CA ALA A 74 -13.20 -4.52 13.80
C ALA A 74 -12.24 -3.32 13.67
N VAL A 75 -11.00 -3.55 13.22
CA VAL A 75 -10.04 -2.46 12.97
C VAL A 75 -10.56 -1.53 11.88
N ALA A 76 -11.06 -2.07 10.77
CA ALA A 76 -11.57 -1.27 9.66
C ALA A 76 -12.76 -0.39 10.07
N VAL A 77 -13.70 -0.92 10.84
CA VAL A 77 -14.83 -0.18 11.41
C VAL A 77 -14.34 0.90 12.38
N THR A 78 -13.47 0.54 13.32
CA THR A 78 -12.95 1.50 14.32
C THR A 78 -12.21 2.66 13.65
N VAL A 79 -11.44 2.37 12.60
CA VAL A 79 -10.70 3.37 11.82
C VAL A 79 -11.65 4.21 10.96
N HIS A 80 -12.69 3.62 10.39
CA HIS A 80 -13.73 4.32 9.64
C HIS A 80 -14.48 5.32 10.54
N ASP A 81 -14.99 4.87 11.68
CA ASP A 81 -15.74 5.71 12.63
C ASP A 81 -14.87 6.84 13.20
N ALA A 82 -13.62 6.52 13.55
CA ALA A 82 -12.67 7.53 13.99
C ALA A 82 -12.37 8.58 12.90
N SER A 83 -12.36 8.17 11.63
CA SER A 83 -12.19 9.07 10.49
C SER A 83 -13.44 9.92 10.22
N VAL A 84 -14.65 9.34 10.28
CA VAL A 84 -15.92 10.07 10.15
C VAL A 84 -16.05 11.11 11.27
N ALA A 85 -15.76 10.72 12.51
CA ALA A 85 -15.75 11.63 13.66
C ALA A 85 -14.71 12.76 13.52
N ALA A 86 -13.62 12.51 12.77
CA ALA A 86 -12.62 13.52 12.43
C ALA A 86 -12.98 14.37 11.19
N GLY A 87 -14.19 14.22 10.64
CA GLY A 87 -14.69 14.98 9.49
C GLY A 87 -14.10 14.56 8.14
N ARG A 88 -13.59 13.32 8.02
CA ARG A 88 -12.89 12.81 6.82
C ARG A 88 -13.65 11.71 6.08
N GLY A 89 -14.95 11.59 6.32
CA GLY A 89 -15.84 10.70 5.55
C GLY A 89 -15.49 9.21 5.61
N GLY A 90 -14.71 8.77 6.60
CA GLY A 90 -14.30 7.36 6.74
C GLY A 90 -12.95 7.01 6.10
N PHE A 91 -12.23 7.98 5.53
CA PHE A 91 -10.89 7.84 4.96
C PHE A 91 -9.79 8.42 5.86
N VAL A 92 -8.63 7.77 5.92
CA VAL A 92 -7.53 8.19 6.82
C VAL A 92 -6.68 9.32 6.19
N THR A 93 -6.64 9.45 4.85
CA THR A 93 -5.84 10.44 4.09
C THR A 93 -6.59 11.02 2.89
N GLY A 94 -6.14 12.19 2.37
CA GLY A 94 -6.85 12.98 1.35
C GLY A 94 -6.78 12.49 -0.12
N ASP A 95 -5.80 11.66 -0.51
CA ASP A 95 -5.68 11.21 -1.91
C ASP A 95 -6.64 10.04 -2.24
N ASP A 96 -6.76 9.07 -1.32
CA ASP A 96 -7.77 8.00 -1.39
C ASP A 96 -9.21 8.54 -1.35
N ALA A 97 -9.42 9.66 -0.65
CA ALA A 97 -10.71 10.33 -0.59
C ALA A 97 -11.10 10.88 -1.97
N ASN A 98 -10.15 11.41 -2.74
CA ASN A 98 -10.42 11.93 -4.09
C ASN A 98 -10.90 10.84 -5.06
N TYR A 99 -10.30 9.64 -5.00
CA TYR A 99 -10.73 8.49 -5.79
C TYR A 99 -12.12 7.99 -5.37
N ALA A 100 -12.34 7.84 -4.06
CA ALA A 100 -13.62 7.35 -3.56
C ALA A 100 -14.76 8.36 -3.77
N ASP A 101 -14.49 9.65 -3.55
CA ASP A 101 -15.43 10.74 -3.80
C ASP A 101 -15.76 10.82 -5.30
N PHE A 102 -14.77 10.64 -6.17
CA PHE A 102 -15.01 10.61 -7.61
C PHE A 102 -15.84 9.39 -8.03
N SER A 103 -15.48 8.18 -7.58
CA SER A 103 -16.22 6.95 -7.83
C SER A 103 -17.66 7.04 -7.30
N TRP A 104 -17.87 7.63 -6.11
CA TRP A 104 -19.20 7.83 -5.55
C TRP A 104 -20.00 8.88 -6.31
N THR A 105 -19.36 9.98 -6.72
CA THR A 105 -19.98 11.00 -7.57
C THR A 105 -20.46 10.39 -8.89
N LEU A 106 -19.68 9.48 -9.50
CA LEU A 106 -20.12 8.76 -10.70
C LEU A 106 -21.35 7.89 -10.42
N VAL A 107 -21.44 7.22 -9.27
CA VAL A 107 -22.66 6.49 -8.86
C VAL A 107 -23.86 7.43 -8.75
N GLN A 108 -23.69 8.59 -8.12
CA GLN A 108 -24.75 9.60 -7.98
C GLN A 108 -25.21 10.13 -9.33
N VAL A 109 -24.27 10.44 -10.23
CA VAL A 109 -24.57 10.82 -11.63
C VAL A 109 -25.35 9.72 -12.34
N PHE A 110 -24.94 8.45 -12.22
CA PHE A 110 -25.66 7.32 -12.82
C PHE A 110 -27.05 7.09 -12.21
N ARG A 111 -27.28 7.53 -10.96
CA ARG A 111 -28.59 7.50 -10.31
C ARG A 111 -29.44 8.74 -10.61
N GLY A 112 -28.94 9.70 -11.39
CA GLY A 112 -29.63 10.94 -11.73
C GLY A 112 -29.69 11.95 -10.58
N GLU A 113 -28.82 11.81 -9.57
CA GLU A 113 -28.74 12.75 -8.45
C GLU A 113 -28.00 14.03 -8.89
N PRO A 114 -28.40 15.21 -8.40
CA PRO A 114 -27.73 16.47 -8.72
C PRO A 114 -26.38 16.55 -7.98
N VAL A 115 -25.28 16.57 -8.73
CA VAL A 115 -23.91 16.65 -8.18
C VAL A 115 -23.17 17.86 -8.76
N THR A 116 -22.38 18.54 -7.93
CA THR A 116 -21.45 19.59 -8.38
C THR A 116 -20.08 18.95 -8.54
N PHE A 117 -19.54 18.95 -9.77
CA PHE A 117 -18.36 18.18 -10.12
C PHE A 117 -17.36 19.03 -10.92
N ASP A 118 -16.12 19.11 -10.45
CA ASP A 118 -15.02 19.79 -11.15
C ASP A 118 -14.30 18.81 -12.09
N TYR A 119 -14.78 18.71 -13.33
CA TYR A 119 -14.24 17.78 -14.32
C TYR A 119 -12.72 17.95 -14.54
N GLY A 120 -12.15 19.14 -14.39
CA GLY A 120 -10.75 19.39 -14.70
C GLY A 120 -9.77 18.71 -13.75
N GLY A 121 -10.15 18.60 -12.46
CA GLY A 121 -9.29 18.07 -11.40
C GLY A 121 -9.26 16.55 -11.25
N TYR A 122 -10.22 15.82 -11.83
CA TYR A 122 -10.38 14.37 -11.59
C TYR A 122 -10.24 13.52 -12.86
N LEU A 123 -10.10 14.13 -14.06
CA LEU A 123 -9.97 13.42 -15.34
C LEU A 123 -8.78 12.43 -15.35
N TYR A 124 -7.69 12.74 -14.63
CA TYR A 124 -6.52 11.85 -14.55
C TYR A 124 -6.78 10.57 -13.73
N LEU A 125 -7.88 10.53 -12.97
CA LEU A 125 -8.27 9.39 -12.15
C LEU A 125 -9.13 8.39 -12.94
N LEU A 126 -9.65 8.77 -14.12
CA LEU A 126 -10.46 7.89 -14.96
C LEU A 126 -9.65 6.69 -15.44
N GLY A 127 -10.17 5.50 -15.16
CA GLY A 127 -9.54 4.24 -15.55
C GLY A 127 -10.33 3.04 -15.04
N THR A 128 -9.85 1.84 -15.36
CA THR A 128 -10.46 0.56 -14.94
C THR A 128 -10.73 0.52 -13.43
N PHE A 129 -9.84 1.13 -12.65
CA PHE A 129 -9.96 1.29 -11.21
C PHE A 129 -11.23 2.05 -10.76
N VAL A 130 -11.45 3.28 -11.25
CA VAL A 130 -12.64 4.08 -10.92
C VAL A 130 -13.91 3.40 -11.42
N TYR A 131 -13.88 2.73 -12.58
CA TYR A 131 -15.05 2.00 -13.07
C TYR A 131 -15.42 0.80 -12.20
N LEU A 132 -14.44 0.02 -11.74
CA LEU A 132 -14.68 -1.11 -10.84
C LEU A 132 -15.15 -0.63 -9.47
N GLU A 133 -14.53 0.41 -8.93
CA GLU A 133 -14.91 1.00 -7.65
C GLU A 133 -16.32 1.62 -7.71
N THR A 134 -16.66 2.32 -8.79
CA THR A 134 -18.01 2.82 -9.08
C THR A 134 -19.02 1.68 -9.18
N ALA A 135 -18.69 0.58 -9.87
CA ALA A 135 -19.56 -0.60 -9.95
C ALA A 135 -19.82 -1.22 -8.58
N ILE A 136 -18.78 -1.38 -7.76
CA ILE A 136 -18.92 -1.86 -6.37
C ILE A 136 -19.79 -0.88 -5.57
N PHE A 137 -19.50 0.42 -5.62
CA PHE A 137 -20.23 1.44 -4.88
C PHE A 137 -21.70 1.52 -5.30
N SER A 138 -22.01 1.28 -6.58
CA SER A 138 -23.38 1.22 -7.09
C SER A 138 -24.20 0.11 -6.44
N LEU A 139 -23.55 -0.99 -6.04
CA LEU A 139 -24.19 -2.19 -5.49
C LEU A 139 -24.27 -2.16 -3.96
N VAL A 140 -23.21 -1.70 -3.30
CA VAL A 140 -23.03 -1.86 -1.83
C VAL A 140 -22.68 -0.56 -1.10
N GLY A 141 -22.70 0.58 -1.79
CA GLY A 141 -22.34 1.89 -1.24
C GLY A 141 -20.82 2.11 -1.12
N PRO A 142 -20.38 3.30 -0.68
CA PRO A 142 -18.97 3.70 -0.62
C PRO A 142 -18.22 3.06 0.58
N ASN A 143 -18.27 1.73 0.66
CA ASN A 143 -17.69 0.98 1.77
C ASN A 143 -16.27 0.50 1.44
N VAL A 144 -15.27 1.20 2.00
CA VAL A 144 -13.83 0.95 1.83
C VAL A 144 -13.40 -0.48 2.21
N VAL A 145 -14.12 -1.09 3.15
CA VAL A 145 -13.82 -2.43 3.70
C VAL A 145 -13.94 -3.54 2.64
N LEU A 146 -14.82 -3.38 1.65
CA LEU A 146 -15.07 -4.39 0.62
C LEU A 146 -13.89 -4.53 -0.36
N LYS A 147 -13.26 -3.41 -0.71
CA LYS A 147 -12.13 -3.36 -1.65
C LYS A 147 -10.91 -4.13 -1.13
N ASP A 148 -10.50 -3.85 0.10
CA ASP A 148 -9.34 -4.51 0.72
C ASP A 148 -9.60 -6.00 1.00
N SER A 149 -10.84 -6.35 1.31
CA SER A 149 -11.26 -7.73 1.52
C SER A 149 -11.21 -8.54 0.20
N LEU A 150 -11.67 -7.94 -0.91
CA LEU A 150 -11.57 -8.56 -2.23
C LEU A 150 -10.11 -8.77 -2.67
N ALA A 151 -9.24 -7.79 -2.46
CA ALA A 151 -7.82 -7.92 -2.78
C ALA A 151 -7.18 -9.08 -2.00
N LEU A 152 -7.40 -9.17 -0.68
CA LEU A 152 -6.93 -10.30 0.12
C LEU A 152 -7.42 -11.64 -0.41
N PHE A 153 -8.71 -11.71 -0.75
CA PHE A 153 -9.33 -12.91 -1.24
C PHE A 153 -8.65 -13.40 -2.51
N LEU A 154 -8.40 -12.51 -3.47
CA LEU A 154 -7.74 -12.84 -4.73
C LEU A 154 -6.26 -13.23 -4.52
N ILE A 155 -5.53 -12.59 -3.61
CA ILE A 155 -4.18 -13.00 -3.22
C ILE A 155 -4.21 -14.43 -2.66
N ALA A 156 -5.09 -14.68 -1.68
CA ALA A 156 -5.22 -15.98 -1.04
C ALA A 156 -5.61 -17.08 -2.04
N ALA A 157 -6.55 -16.80 -2.94
CA ALA A 157 -6.93 -17.70 -4.03
C ALA A 157 -5.73 -18.01 -4.94
N THR A 158 -4.93 -17.01 -5.30
CA THR A 158 -3.72 -17.18 -6.13
C THR A 158 -2.70 -18.09 -5.43
N LEU A 159 -2.34 -17.78 -4.18
CA LEU A 159 -1.39 -18.58 -3.40
C LEU A 159 -1.90 -20.00 -3.19
N TRP A 160 -3.20 -20.17 -2.95
CA TRP A 160 -3.81 -21.50 -2.84
C TRP A 160 -3.73 -22.29 -4.14
N LEU A 161 -3.99 -21.67 -5.30
CA LEU A 161 -3.86 -22.34 -6.60
C LEU A 161 -2.43 -22.83 -6.85
N ILE A 162 -1.41 -22.06 -6.44
CA ILE A 162 0.00 -22.48 -6.51
C ILE A 162 0.25 -23.73 -5.65
N ILE A 163 -0.29 -23.76 -4.43
CA ILE A 163 -0.20 -24.93 -3.54
C ILE A 163 -0.96 -26.12 -4.12
N LEU A 164 -2.15 -25.89 -4.69
CA LEU A 164 -2.95 -26.93 -5.34
C LEU A 164 -2.20 -27.53 -6.53
N PHE A 165 -1.56 -26.70 -7.36
CA PHE A 165 -0.74 -27.14 -8.48
C PHE A 165 0.44 -28.03 -8.01
N THR A 166 1.05 -27.69 -6.87
CA THR A 166 2.12 -28.50 -6.28
C THR A 166 1.66 -29.91 -5.92
N ARG A 167 0.38 -30.06 -5.53
CA ARG A 167 -0.23 -31.37 -5.20
C ARG A 167 -0.79 -32.08 -6.43
N ARG A 168 -1.38 -31.33 -7.35
CA ARG A 168 -2.07 -31.82 -8.56
C ARG A 168 -1.64 -30.97 -9.75
N PRO A 169 -0.51 -31.32 -10.38
CA PRO A 169 0.04 -30.51 -11.44
C PRO A 169 -0.69 -30.75 -12.76
N VAL A 170 -1.76 -29.99 -12.97
CA VAL A 170 -2.53 -30.01 -14.23
C VAL A 170 -2.53 -28.63 -14.86
N LEU A 171 -2.49 -28.61 -16.20
CA LEU A 171 -2.34 -27.39 -17.00
C LEU A 171 -3.41 -26.33 -16.69
N TRP A 172 -4.67 -26.74 -16.53
CA TRP A 172 -5.78 -25.83 -16.27
C TRP A 172 -5.64 -25.04 -14.96
N ILE A 173 -4.91 -25.57 -13.97
CA ILE A 173 -4.67 -24.81 -12.73
C ILE A 173 -3.73 -23.63 -13.01
N VAL A 174 -2.77 -23.75 -13.93
CA VAL A 174 -1.92 -22.62 -14.34
C VAL A 174 -2.79 -21.52 -14.90
N LEU A 175 -3.70 -21.84 -15.83
CA LEU A 175 -4.64 -20.87 -16.40
C LEU A 175 -5.56 -20.26 -15.33
N ALA A 176 -6.02 -21.05 -14.38
CA ALA A 176 -6.84 -20.57 -13.27
C ALA A 176 -6.12 -19.55 -12.37
N MET A 177 -4.78 -19.60 -12.23
CA MET A 177 -4.01 -18.61 -11.45
C MET A 177 -4.06 -17.20 -12.07
N PHE A 178 -4.26 -17.11 -13.39
CA PHE A 178 -4.28 -15.84 -14.10
C PHE A 178 -5.62 -15.11 -14.01
N VAL A 179 -6.70 -15.81 -13.63
CA VAL A 179 -8.01 -15.17 -13.37
C VAL A 179 -7.95 -14.19 -12.19
N PRO A 180 -7.55 -14.60 -10.97
CA PRO A 180 -7.43 -13.66 -9.86
C PRO A 180 -6.30 -12.65 -10.07
N LEU A 181 -5.23 -13.01 -10.79
CA LEU A 181 -4.16 -12.07 -11.14
C LEU A 181 -4.69 -10.94 -12.04
N PHE A 182 -5.46 -11.27 -13.08
CA PHE A 182 -6.03 -10.28 -13.99
C PHE A 182 -6.93 -9.29 -13.23
N LEU A 183 -7.76 -9.79 -12.31
CA LEU A 183 -8.60 -8.93 -11.46
C LEU A 183 -7.77 -8.09 -10.48
N MET A 184 -6.58 -8.54 -10.10
CA MET A 184 -5.69 -7.82 -9.19
C MET A 184 -5.11 -6.55 -9.81
N GLU A 185 -4.89 -6.53 -11.13
CA GLU A 185 -4.31 -5.39 -11.84
C GLU A 185 -5.07 -4.11 -11.52
N SER A 186 -6.40 -4.15 -11.62
CA SER A 186 -7.24 -2.98 -11.39
C SER A 186 -7.48 -2.68 -9.91
N LEU A 187 -7.21 -3.63 -9.01
CA LEU A 187 -7.44 -3.45 -7.57
C LEU A 187 -6.20 -2.91 -6.85
N ARG A 188 -5.05 -3.52 -7.11
CA ARG A 188 -3.76 -3.21 -6.48
C ARG A 188 -2.63 -3.59 -7.45
N PHE A 189 -2.29 -2.67 -8.35
CA PHE A 189 -1.30 -2.88 -9.41
C PHE A 189 0.04 -3.44 -8.92
N TYR A 190 0.54 -2.95 -7.78
CA TYR A 190 1.78 -3.45 -7.20
C TYR A 190 1.68 -4.91 -6.69
N VAL A 191 0.53 -5.31 -6.17
CA VAL A 191 0.25 -6.71 -5.78
C VAL A 191 0.17 -7.58 -7.03
N PHE A 192 -0.42 -7.06 -8.10
CA PHE A 192 -0.44 -7.72 -9.40
C PHE A 192 0.97 -8.01 -9.90
N ILE A 193 1.88 -7.04 -9.92
CA ILE A 193 3.28 -7.26 -10.33
C ILE A 193 3.93 -8.34 -9.45
N GLY A 194 3.77 -8.23 -8.13
CA GLY A 194 4.31 -9.22 -7.18
C GLY A 194 3.81 -10.64 -7.46
N LEU A 195 2.50 -10.81 -7.64
CA LEU A 195 1.90 -12.12 -7.94
C LEU A 195 2.29 -12.64 -9.33
N ALA A 196 2.45 -11.76 -10.33
CA ALA A 196 2.92 -12.12 -11.67
C ALA A 196 4.34 -12.72 -11.63
N ILE A 197 5.17 -12.35 -10.66
CA ILE A 197 6.49 -12.93 -10.41
C ILE A 197 6.39 -14.22 -9.57
N VAL A 198 5.53 -14.22 -8.53
CA VAL A 198 5.37 -15.37 -7.62
C VAL A 198 4.80 -16.60 -8.33
N ILE A 199 3.83 -16.43 -9.23
CA ILE A 199 3.19 -17.54 -9.98
C ILE A 199 4.21 -18.41 -10.74
N PRO A 200 5.03 -17.86 -11.67
CA PRO A 200 5.97 -18.67 -12.43
C PRO A 200 7.01 -19.34 -11.53
N ILE A 201 7.51 -18.65 -10.49
CA ILE A 201 8.43 -19.25 -9.53
C ILE A 201 7.77 -20.42 -8.79
N GLY A 202 6.54 -20.26 -8.34
CA GLY A 202 5.76 -21.31 -7.69
C GLY A 202 5.53 -22.52 -8.58
N VAL A 203 5.20 -22.30 -9.86
CA VAL A 203 5.03 -23.37 -10.86
C VAL A 203 6.34 -24.10 -11.14
N ILE A 204 7.45 -23.38 -11.30
CA ILE A 204 8.79 -23.95 -11.57
C ILE A 204 9.27 -24.83 -10.41
N LEU A 205 9.01 -24.39 -9.17
CA LEU A 205 9.45 -25.06 -7.95
C LEU A 205 8.50 -26.18 -7.49
N ALA A 206 7.34 -26.34 -8.14
CA ALA A 206 6.37 -27.37 -7.81
C ALA A 206 6.99 -28.78 -7.88
N THR A 207 6.90 -29.52 -6.78
CA THR A 207 7.53 -30.85 -6.62
C THR A 207 6.61 -32.03 -6.93
N GLY A 208 5.49 -31.80 -7.61
CA GLY A 208 4.57 -32.88 -7.98
C GLY A 208 5.25 -33.94 -8.85
N ARG A 209 4.74 -35.19 -8.83
CA ARG A 209 5.15 -36.24 -9.77
C ARG A 209 4.73 -35.85 -11.19
N GLN A 210 5.54 -35.04 -11.85
CA GLN A 210 5.35 -34.60 -13.23
C GLN A 210 6.35 -35.29 -14.14
N SER A 211 5.94 -35.58 -15.37
CA SER A 211 6.91 -35.89 -16.43
C SER A 211 7.73 -34.63 -16.77
N PRO A 212 9.01 -34.75 -17.17
CA PRO A 212 9.85 -33.59 -17.48
C PRO A 212 9.24 -32.67 -18.55
N ARG A 213 8.58 -33.25 -19.55
CA ARG A 213 7.87 -32.50 -20.60
C ARG A 213 6.73 -31.65 -20.04
N HIS A 214 5.90 -32.22 -19.16
CA HIS A 214 4.79 -31.49 -18.57
C HIS A 214 5.26 -30.32 -17.70
N ARG A 215 6.39 -30.50 -17.01
CA ARG A 215 7.02 -29.45 -16.20
C ARG A 215 7.52 -28.28 -17.05
N ILE A 216 8.17 -28.57 -18.18
CA ILE A 216 8.63 -27.54 -19.11
C ILE A 216 7.43 -26.77 -19.66
N VAL A 217 6.40 -27.47 -20.15
CA VAL A 217 5.21 -26.83 -20.72
C VAL A 217 4.51 -25.92 -19.72
N THR A 218 4.25 -26.39 -18.50
CA THR A 218 3.58 -25.59 -17.46
C THR A 218 4.42 -24.40 -17.00
N SER A 219 5.75 -24.56 -16.89
CA SER A 219 6.65 -23.46 -16.52
C SER A 219 6.73 -22.40 -17.60
N VAL A 220 6.91 -22.80 -18.86
CA VAL A 220 6.95 -21.88 -20.01
C VAL A 220 5.61 -21.14 -20.14
N LEU A 221 4.49 -21.84 -19.97
CA LEU A 221 3.17 -21.23 -20.01
C LEU A 221 3.00 -20.18 -18.90
N ALA A 222 3.38 -20.50 -17.66
CA ALA A 222 3.27 -19.56 -16.55
C ALA A 222 4.13 -18.31 -16.78
N VAL A 223 5.37 -18.47 -17.25
CA VAL A 223 6.25 -17.34 -17.59
C VAL A 223 5.69 -16.51 -18.74
N ALA A 224 5.23 -17.16 -19.81
CA ALA A 224 4.68 -16.48 -20.99
C ALA A 224 3.43 -15.67 -20.65
N LEU A 225 2.52 -16.22 -19.84
CA LEU A 225 1.29 -15.52 -19.43
C LEU A 225 1.59 -14.36 -18.47
N SER A 226 2.52 -14.54 -17.51
CA SER A 226 2.96 -13.43 -16.66
C SER A 226 3.61 -12.32 -17.47
N ALA A 227 4.51 -12.65 -18.40
CA ALA A 227 5.16 -11.68 -19.27
C ALA A 227 4.16 -10.97 -20.19
N LEU A 228 3.21 -11.72 -20.78
CA LEU A 228 2.15 -11.16 -21.61
C LEU A 228 1.33 -10.14 -20.83
N LEU A 229 0.84 -10.51 -19.63
CA LEU A 229 0.03 -9.60 -18.81
C LEU A 229 0.83 -8.37 -18.36
N LEU A 230 2.09 -8.53 -17.96
CA LEU A 230 2.93 -7.39 -17.60
C LEU A 230 3.09 -6.44 -18.81
N VAL A 231 3.36 -6.96 -20.01
CA VAL A 231 3.50 -6.14 -21.22
C VAL A 231 2.19 -5.45 -21.61
N THR A 232 1.08 -6.20 -21.65
CA THR A 232 -0.21 -5.64 -22.08
C THR A 232 -0.78 -4.62 -21.11
N GLN A 233 -0.43 -4.72 -19.82
CA GLN A 233 -0.86 -3.79 -18.77
C GLN A 233 0.15 -2.65 -18.54
N GLY A 234 1.06 -2.41 -19.48
CA GLY A 234 2.02 -1.31 -19.43
C GLY A 234 3.16 -1.48 -18.42
N ALA A 235 3.20 -2.58 -17.67
CA ALA A 235 4.30 -2.91 -16.77
C ALA A 235 5.55 -3.41 -17.51
N GLY A 236 5.43 -3.96 -18.72
CA GLY A 236 6.53 -4.72 -19.35
C GLY A 236 7.78 -3.91 -19.74
N ASN A 237 7.62 -2.65 -20.16
CA ASN A 237 8.75 -1.83 -20.63
C ASN A 237 9.38 -0.99 -19.51
N ASP A 238 8.59 -0.64 -18.49
CA ASP A 238 9.03 0.23 -17.38
C ASP A 238 9.27 -0.54 -16.06
N ALA A 239 8.71 -1.74 -15.83
CA ALA A 239 8.74 -2.35 -14.49
C ALA A 239 10.11 -2.87 -14.00
N LEU A 240 11.17 -2.77 -14.80
CA LEU A 240 12.53 -3.18 -14.43
C LEU A 240 13.61 -2.14 -14.82
N SER A 241 13.23 -0.91 -15.11
CA SER A 241 14.13 0.16 -15.55
C SER A 241 14.49 1.13 -14.41
N ALA A 242 15.53 1.95 -14.63
CA ALA A 242 15.85 3.09 -13.77
C ALA A 242 14.66 4.06 -13.64
N SER A 243 13.82 4.16 -14.67
CA SER A 243 12.60 4.97 -14.65
C SER A 243 11.56 4.47 -13.63
N LEU A 244 11.43 3.17 -13.36
CA LEU A 244 10.58 2.70 -12.25
C LEU A 244 11.12 3.15 -10.90
N LEU A 245 12.42 2.99 -10.67
CA LEU A 245 13.03 3.38 -9.40
C LEU A 245 12.91 4.90 -9.18
N ALA A 246 13.02 5.69 -10.24
CA ALA A 246 12.78 7.12 -10.21
C ALA A 246 11.32 7.47 -9.90
N ARG A 247 10.35 6.76 -10.49
CA ARG A 247 8.91 6.92 -10.18
C ARG A 247 8.59 6.56 -8.73
N LEU A 248 9.19 5.49 -8.19
CA LEU A 248 9.00 5.12 -6.78
C LEU A 248 9.51 6.21 -5.84
N GLU A 249 10.66 6.84 -6.15
CA GLU A 249 11.17 7.96 -5.35
C GLU A 249 10.25 9.19 -5.44
N SER A 250 9.72 9.50 -6.62
CA SER A 250 8.84 10.65 -6.80
C SER A 250 7.50 10.45 -6.08
N GLU A 251 6.89 9.27 -6.17
CA GLU A 251 5.70 8.89 -5.40
C GLU A 251 5.96 8.99 -3.89
N ARG A 252 7.09 8.45 -3.42
CA ARG A 252 7.48 8.50 -2.01
C ARG A 252 7.66 9.93 -1.51
N ALA A 253 8.34 10.78 -2.28
CA ALA A 253 8.56 12.18 -1.95
C ALA A 253 7.23 12.97 -1.91
N ALA A 254 6.34 12.73 -2.89
CA ALA A 254 5.02 13.35 -2.94
C ALA A 254 4.16 12.97 -1.72
N MET A 255 4.14 11.68 -1.35
CA MET A 255 3.41 11.20 -0.17
C MET A 255 3.95 11.81 1.13
N ALA A 256 5.27 11.95 1.27
CA ALA A 256 5.90 12.54 2.44
C ALA A 256 5.51 14.01 2.63
N LEU A 257 5.45 14.78 1.53
CA LEU A 257 5.05 16.20 1.53
C LEU A 257 3.54 16.36 1.78
N GLY A 258 2.70 15.58 1.11
CA GLY A 258 1.25 15.69 1.20
C GLY A 258 0.69 15.27 2.57
N ALA A 259 1.24 14.22 3.16
CA ALA A 259 0.70 13.63 4.39
C ALA A 259 1.26 14.24 5.70
N ARG A 260 2.29 15.09 5.63
CA ARG A 260 2.99 15.69 6.80
C ARG A 260 3.45 14.68 7.86
N THR A 261 3.56 13.41 7.48
CA THR A 261 3.90 12.24 8.31
C THR A 261 4.93 11.38 7.58
N GLY A 262 5.73 12.04 6.74
CA GLY A 262 6.73 11.43 5.89
C GLY A 262 7.82 10.70 6.66
N PHE A 263 8.33 9.61 6.10
CA PHE A 263 9.49 8.94 6.66
C PHE A 263 10.75 9.78 6.48
N GLY A 264 11.45 10.08 7.58
CA GLY A 264 12.70 10.83 7.51
C GLY A 264 12.49 12.29 7.11
N ARG A 265 13.47 12.87 6.39
CA ARG A 265 13.41 14.28 5.99
C ARG A 265 12.52 14.45 4.75
N ALA A 266 11.70 15.49 4.73
CA ALA A 266 10.94 15.86 3.55
C ALA A 266 11.90 16.18 2.40
N VAL A 267 11.59 15.63 1.22
CA VAL A 267 12.39 15.78 0.01
C VAL A 267 11.57 16.55 -1.00
N VAL A 268 12.20 17.50 -1.68
CA VAL A 268 11.61 18.18 -2.83
C VAL A 268 12.50 17.97 -4.03
N LEU A 269 11.91 17.41 -5.07
CA LEU A 269 12.59 17.17 -6.34
C LEU A 269 12.75 18.51 -7.07
N VAL A 270 13.96 18.80 -7.49
CA VAL A 270 14.32 20.00 -8.24
C VAL A 270 15.19 19.67 -9.43
N GLU A 271 14.92 20.37 -10.53
CA GLU A 271 15.71 20.28 -11.76
C GLU A 271 16.88 21.26 -11.71
N LYS A 272 18.04 20.81 -12.18
CA LYS A 272 19.23 21.65 -12.28
C LYS A 272 19.01 22.75 -13.32
N GLY A 273 19.39 23.98 -12.97
CA GLY A 273 19.24 25.15 -13.83
C GLY A 273 17.85 25.78 -13.82
N THR A 274 16.89 25.17 -13.12
CA THR A 274 15.54 25.73 -12.98
C THR A 274 15.46 26.71 -11.81
N THR A 275 14.76 27.82 -12.04
CA THR A 275 14.45 28.81 -11.01
C THR A 275 13.13 28.44 -10.34
N TYR A 276 13.13 28.41 -9.02
CA TYR A 276 11.93 28.19 -8.22
C TYR A 276 11.63 29.39 -7.33
N PHE A 277 10.37 29.59 -6.94
CA PHE A 277 10.00 30.55 -5.91
C PHE A 277 9.26 29.86 -4.77
N ILE A 278 9.39 30.42 -3.57
CA ILE A 278 8.67 29.94 -2.39
C ILE A 278 7.29 30.60 -2.37
N PRO A 279 6.19 29.83 -2.47
CA PRO A 279 4.85 30.39 -2.48
C PRO A 279 4.59 31.23 -1.22
N THR A 280 3.96 32.38 -1.41
CA THR A 280 3.48 33.19 -0.29
C THR A 280 2.08 32.72 0.13
N PRO A 281 1.78 32.66 1.44
CA PRO A 281 0.49 32.18 1.93
C PRO A 281 -0.70 33.11 1.60
N SER A 282 -0.46 34.30 1.05
CA SER A 282 -1.48 35.26 0.63
C SER A 282 -1.33 35.55 -0.87
N PRO A 283 -2.42 35.55 -1.66
CA PRO A 283 -2.38 35.92 -3.08
C PRO A 283 -1.98 37.39 -3.31
N ASN A 284 -2.04 38.23 -2.27
CA ASN A 284 -1.49 39.60 -2.24
C ASN A 284 -0.47 39.70 -1.10
N PRO A 285 0.79 39.30 -1.30
CA PRO A 285 1.83 39.57 -0.33
C PRO A 285 2.21 41.05 -0.43
N THR A 286 2.00 41.83 0.62
CA THR A 286 2.78 43.06 0.79
C THR A 286 4.21 42.61 1.12
N PRO A 287 5.21 42.81 0.25
CA PRO A 287 6.55 42.35 0.55
C PRO A 287 7.09 43.22 1.68
N PHE A 288 7.23 42.65 2.88
CA PHE A 288 7.95 43.30 3.98
C PHE A 288 9.46 43.42 3.69
N ARG A 289 9.95 42.79 2.62
CA ARG A 289 11.34 42.79 2.16
C ARG A 289 11.39 42.48 0.66
N THR A 290 12.43 42.97 -0.02
CA THR A 290 12.76 42.57 -1.40
C THR A 290 13.15 41.08 -1.45
N PRO A 291 12.52 40.26 -2.30
CA PRO A 291 12.90 38.86 -2.54
C PRO A 291 14.39 38.69 -2.83
N GLN A 292 15.02 37.66 -2.25
CA GLN A 292 16.42 37.35 -2.54
C GLN A 292 16.53 36.16 -3.52
N VAL A 293 17.53 36.21 -4.40
CA VAL A 293 17.92 35.09 -5.25
C VAL A 293 18.99 34.29 -4.52
N LEU A 294 18.66 33.07 -4.13
CA LEU A 294 19.55 32.15 -3.42
C LEU A 294 20.01 31.05 -4.37
N VAL A 295 21.31 30.98 -4.62
CA VAL A 295 21.90 29.90 -5.41
C VAL A 295 22.19 28.71 -4.50
N VAL A 296 21.54 27.59 -4.76
CA VAL A 296 21.62 26.38 -3.95
C VAL A 296 22.09 25.21 -4.80
N GLN A 297 22.91 24.33 -4.23
CA GLN A 297 23.29 23.09 -4.90
C GLN A 297 22.20 22.02 -4.73
N PRO A 298 22.07 21.07 -5.67
CA PRO A 298 21.36 19.82 -5.41
C PRO A 298 21.88 19.17 -4.12
N ASN A 299 20.98 18.63 -3.30
CA ASN A 299 21.21 18.15 -1.92
C ASN A 299 21.34 19.22 -0.84
N ALA A 300 21.23 20.52 -1.17
CA ALA A 300 21.14 21.57 -0.18
C ALA A 300 19.92 21.38 0.72
N ARG A 301 20.10 21.69 2.00
CA ARG A 301 19.02 21.68 2.98
C ARG A 301 18.48 23.09 3.11
N ILE A 302 17.17 23.22 3.04
CA ILE A 302 16.46 24.49 3.19
C ILE A 302 15.47 24.40 4.35
N VAL A 303 15.26 25.51 5.04
CA VAL A 303 14.25 25.61 6.09
C VAL A 303 13.50 26.92 5.94
N ILE A 304 12.17 26.88 5.94
CA ILE A 304 11.38 28.09 5.81
C ILE A 304 11.29 28.78 7.18
N GLY A 305 11.84 29.97 7.30
CA GLY A 305 11.88 30.75 8.53
C GLY A 305 13.19 30.62 9.30
N THR A 306 13.12 30.53 10.63
CA THR A 306 14.31 30.58 11.49
C THR A 306 15.09 29.27 11.45
N PRO A 307 16.41 29.31 11.22
CA PRO A 307 17.24 28.12 11.21
C PRO A 307 17.26 27.45 12.59
N ILE A 308 17.25 26.12 12.60
CA ILE A 308 17.42 25.34 13.83
C ILE A 308 18.89 25.44 14.24
N PRO A 309 19.22 25.93 15.46
CA PRO A 309 20.60 26.07 15.91
C PRO A 309 21.37 24.75 15.79
N GLY A 310 22.54 24.78 15.14
CA GLY A 310 23.40 23.60 14.96
C GLY A 310 23.05 22.69 13.76
N ARG A 311 22.19 23.12 12.84
CA ARG A 311 21.96 22.42 11.56
C ARG A 311 22.40 23.27 10.36
N ASP A 312 23.04 22.62 9.39
CA ASP A 312 23.46 23.20 8.10
C ASP A 312 22.28 23.35 7.12
N ALA A 313 21.20 24.00 7.54
CA ALA A 313 20.06 24.30 6.70
C ALA A 313 20.05 25.79 6.32
N ILE A 314 19.91 26.07 5.03
CA ILE A 314 19.82 27.43 4.47
C ILE A 314 18.43 27.98 4.83
N PRO A 315 18.34 29.05 5.64
CA PRO A 315 17.07 29.68 5.93
C PRO A 315 16.56 30.41 4.69
N VAL A 316 15.30 30.17 4.35
CA VAL A 316 14.62 30.77 3.21
C VAL A 316 13.29 31.35 3.67
N LEU A 317 12.82 32.43 3.04
CA LEU A 317 11.57 33.10 3.40
C LEU A 317 10.54 32.98 2.27
N PRO A 318 9.23 33.00 2.58
CA PRO A 318 8.20 33.08 1.56
C PRO A 318 8.43 34.26 0.61
N GLY A 319 8.40 34.01 -0.69
CA GLY A 319 8.72 34.99 -1.74
C GLY A 319 10.17 34.98 -2.22
N ASP A 320 11.10 34.31 -1.54
CA ASP A 320 12.47 34.14 -2.04
C ASP A 320 12.51 33.26 -3.30
N VAL A 321 13.51 33.51 -4.14
CA VAL A 321 13.76 32.82 -5.39
C VAL A 321 14.96 31.90 -5.22
N LEU A 322 14.78 30.61 -5.46
CA LEU A 322 15.81 29.58 -5.36
C LEU A 322 16.29 29.20 -6.76
N LEU A 323 17.58 29.39 -7.01
CA LEU A 323 18.25 28.95 -8.22
C LEU A 323 19.06 27.69 -7.93
N VAL A 324 18.70 26.57 -8.55
CA VAL A 324 19.40 25.30 -8.34
C VAL A 324 20.59 25.21 -9.30
N ALA A 325 21.80 25.48 -8.80
CA ALA A 325 23.01 25.47 -9.62
C ALA A 325 23.60 24.07 -9.79
N GLY A 326 23.94 23.72 -11.03
CA GLY A 326 24.80 22.55 -11.32
C GLY A 326 26.28 22.84 -11.04
N PRO A 327 27.18 21.84 -11.18
CA PRO A 327 28.62 22.07 -11.15
C PRO A 327 29.02 22.94 -12.36
N GLY A 328 29.16 24.25 -12.15
CA GLY A 328 29.43 25.24 -13.19
C GLY A 328 29.14 26.68 -12.73
N PRO A 329 29.36 27.69 -13.59
CA PRO A 329 29.00 29.07 -13.29
C PRO A 329 27.48 29.18 -13.04
N ALA A 330 27.10 30.00 -12.04
CA ALA A 330 25.71 30.15 -11.63
C ALA A 330 24.84 30.62 -12.81
N PRO A 331 23.74 29.90 -13.14
CA PRO A 331 22.86 30.31 -14.21
C PRO A 331 22.20 31.68 -13.92
N THR A 332 21.86 32.43 -14.94
CA THR A 332 20.99 33.62 -14.78
C THR A 332 19.56 33.16 -14.45
N PRO A 333 18.86 33.82 -13.52
CA PRO A 333 17.46 33.46 -13.21
C PRO A 333 16.61 33.50 -14.48
N GLY A 334 15.95 32.38 -14.80
CA GLY A 334 14.98 32.31 -15.89
C GLY A 334 13.76 33.24 -15.65
N PRO A 335 13.07 33.67 -16.73
CA PRO A 335 11.96 34.63 -16.63
C PRO A 335 10.71 34.07 -15.92
N ASP A 336 10.52 32.75 -15.93
CA ASP A 336 9.33 32.09 -15.38
C ASP A 336 9.71 31.12 -14.24
N PRO A 337 9.79 31.58 -12.98
CA PRO A 337 10.10 30.73 -11.84
C PRO A 337 8.92 29.80 -11.49
N GLN A 338 9.21 28.53 -11.21
CA GLN A 338 8.19 27.55 -10.81
C GLN A 338 7.91 27.57 -9.30
N PRO A 339 6.66 27.34 -8.85
CA PRO A 339 6.37 27.24 -7.43
C PRO A 339 6.98 25.97 -6.82
N LEU A 340 7.73 26.12 -5.72
CA LEU A 340 8.11 24.98 -4.89
C LEU A 340 6.92 24.51 -4.06
N PRO A 341 6.60 23.20 -4.01
CA PRO A 341 5.48 22.65 -3.22
C PRO A 341 5.82 22.59 -1.73
N ILE A 342 6.20 23.72 -1.13
CA ILE A 342 6.68 23.85 0.23
C ILE A 342 5.91 24.95 0.97
N SER A 343 5.78 24.80 2.28
CA SER A 343 5.10 25.76 3.15
C SER A 343 5.88 25.93 4.45
N VAL A 344 5.55 26.97 5.23
CA VAL A 344 6.11 27.17 6.58
C VAL A 344 5.93 25.94 7.48
N ALA A 345 4.93 25.11 7.21
CA ALA A 345 4.67 23.87 7.95
C ALA A 345 5.54 22.67 7.48
N SER A 346 6.28 22.81 6.37
CA SER A 346 7.08 21.73 5.77
C SER A 346 8.40 21.46 6.53
N GLY A 347 8.82 22.37 7.42
CA GLY A 347 10.02 22.20 8.24
C GLY A 347 11.33 22.26 7.45
N GLU A 348 12.31 21.44 7.83
CA GLU A 348 13.57 21.27 7.11
C GLU A 348 13.40 20.30 5.95
N ILE A 349 13.78 20.75 4.74
CA ILE A 349 13.59 20.04 3.48
C ILE A 349 14.94 19.85 2.82
N GLN A 350 15.13 18.69 2.18
CA GLN A 350 16.27 18.46 1.30
C GLN A 350 15.86 18.64 -0.16
N LEU A 351 16.57 19.51 -0.88
CA LEU A 351 16.44 19.63 -2.33
C LEU A 351 17.17 18.46 -2.99
N VAL A 352 16.52 17.73 -3.88
CA VAL A 352 17.10 16.53 -4.50
C VAL A 352 17.03 16.65 -6.01
N ASP A 353 18.12 16.26 -6.66
CA ASP A 353 18.20 16.24 -8.12
C ASP A 353 17.11 15.32 -8.70
N ALA A 354 16.28 15.86 -9.58
CA ALA A 354 15.21 15.14 -10.25
C ALA A 354 15.70 14.23 -11.40
N SER A 355 17.01 14.16 -11.66
CA SER A 355 17.57 13.26 -12.68
C SER A 355 17.29 11.78 -12.36
N GLU A 356 16.88 11.01 -13.38
CA GLU A 356 16.48 9.60 -13.20
C GLU A 356 17.55 8.76 -12.50
N ASP A 357 18.82 8.94 -12.87
CA ASP A 357 19.95 8.20 -12.26
C ASP A 357 20.10 8.51 -10.77
N ALA A 358 19.97 9.78 -10.37
CA ALA A 358 20.08 10.19 -8.97
C ALA A 358 18.92 9.65 -8.14
N LEU A 359 17.70 9.66 -8.70
CA LEU A 359 16.51 9.11 -8.05
C LEU A 359 16.62 7.59 -7.91
N ALA A 360 17.05 6.88 -8.96
CA ALA A 360 17.20 5.43 -8.93
C ALA A 360 18.20 4.96 -7.86
N LEU A 361 19.36 5.62 -7.77
CA LEU A 361 20.36 5.33 -6.74
C LEU A 361 19.80 5.58 -5.33
N ARG A 362 19.11 6.71 -5.14
CA ARG A 362 18.51 7.07 -3.85
C ARG A 362 17.44 6.08 -3.41
N THR A 363 16.61 5.58 -4.33
CA THR A 363 15.62 4.53 -4.05
C THR A 363 16.28 3.27 -3.49
N LEU A 364 17.43 2.87 -4.05
CA LEU A 364 18.18 1.71 -3.57
C LEU A 364 18.84 1.96 -2.21
N GLU A 365 19.41 3.14 -1.99
CA GLU A 365 19.97 3.56 -0.69
C GLU A 365 18.91 3.61 0.42
N TYR A 366 17.67 3.94 0.05
CA TYR A 366 16.56 4.04 0.98
C TYR A 366 16.01 2.69 1.43
N LEU A 367 16.20 1.62 0.65
CA LEU A 367 15.62 0.30 0.90
C LEU A 367 15.80 -0.24 2.34
N PRO A 368 17.00 -0.18 2.99
CA PRO A 368 17.17 -0.67 4.35
C PRO A 368 16.32 0.11 5.36
N TYR A 369 16.23 1.42 5.18
CA TYR A 369 15.45 2.30 6.02
C TYR A 369 13.94 2.08 5.80
N GLY A 370 13.50 2.06 4.54
CA GLY A 370 12.12 1.74 4.16
C GLY A 370 11.66 0.39 4.73
N LEU A 371 12.51 -0.64 4.68
CA LEU A 371 12.21 -1.96 5.25
C LEU A 371 12.06 -1.92 6.77
N ALA A 372 12.93 -1.18 7.47
CA ALA A 372 12.81 -1.00 8.91
C ALA A 372 11.47 -0.33 9.27
N PHE A 373 11.04 0.68 8.51
CA PHE A 373 9.73 1.29 8.71
C PHE A 373 8.58 0.34 8.34
N ALA A 374 8.69 -0.41 7.24
CA ALA A 374 7.68 -1.39 6.84
C ALA A 374 7.46 -2.44 7.91
N LEU A 375 8.52 -2.88 8.58
CA LEU A 375 8.46 -3.90 9.61
C LEU A 375 8.09 -3.35 11.00
N PHE A 376 8.56 -2.15 11.36
CA PHE A 376 8.54 -1.68 12.75
C PHE A 376 7.77 -0.37 12.98
N ALA A 377 7.27 0.30 11.95
CA ALA A 377 6.50 1.54 12.13
C ALA A 377 4.98 1.28 12.10
N PRO A 378 4.18 1.95 12.95
CA PRO A 378 4.60 2.89 14.00
C PRO A 378 5.20 2.17 15.20
N VAL A 379 6.26 2.74 15.77
CA VAL A 379 6.91 2.19 16.97
C VAL A 379 6.05 2.52 18.19
N PRO A 380 5.69 1.56 19.04
CA PRO A 380 4.95 1.84 20.26
C PRO A 380 5.66 2.92 21.10
N GLY A 381 4.94 4.00 21.42
CA GLY A 381 5.48 5.14 22.17
C GLY A 381 6.12 6.26 21.34
N SER A 382 6.14 6.17 20.00
CA SER A 382 6.63 7.27 19.14
C SER A 382 5.59 8.36 18.89
N GLY A 383 4.35 8.16 19.31
CA GLY A 383 3.22 9.06 19.06
C GLY A 383 3.06 10.13 20.14
N THR A 384 2.73 11.35 19.74
CA THR A 384 2.39 12.45 20.67
C THR A 384 0.88 12.71 20.72
N ARG A 385 0.11 12.15 19.77
CA ARG A 385 -1.33 12.38 19.65
C ARG A 385 -2.10 11.11 20.01
N ALA A 386 -3.31 11.26 20.54
CA ALA A 386 -4.17 10.14 20.94
C ALA A 386 -4.44 9.15 19.78
N GLN A 387 -4.55 9.65 18.55
CA GLN A 387 -4.71 8.85 17.33
C GLN A 387 -3.50 7.95 17.02
N ASP A 388 -2.30 8.34 17.46
CA ASP A 388 -1.06 7.56 17.24
C ASP A 388 -1.03 6.32 18.15
N LEU A 389 -1.93 6.24 19.14
CA LEU A 389 -2.06 5.10 20.06
C LEU A 389 -2.93 3.98 19.48
N LEU A 390 -3.84 4.29 18.54
CA LEU A 390 -4.75 3.30 17.94
C LEU A 390 -4.03 2.13 17.26
N PRO A 391 -2.92 2.34 16.53
CA PRO A 391 -2.19 1.24 15.88
C PRO A 391 -1.40 0.33 16.84
N ILE A 392 -1.17 0.76 18.08
CA ILE A 392 -0.22 0.09 19.00
C ILE A 392 -0.59 -1.39 19.27
N PRO A 393 -1.85 -1.73 19.61
CA PRO A 393 -2.21 -3.13 19.86
C PRO A 393 -1.95 -4.04 18.65
N GLU A 394 -2.28 -3.56 17.44
CA GLU A 394 -2.01 -4.30 16.20
C GLU A 394 -0.51 -4.49 15.99
N MET A 395 0.30 -3.46 16.24
CA MET A 395 1.76 -3.54 16.11
C MET A 395 2.40 -4.55 17.08
N LEU A 396 1.88 -4.65 18.31
CA LEU A 396 2.35 -5.65 19.26
C LEU A 396 2.05 -7.08 18.77
N VAL A 397 0.83 -7.30 18.26
CA VAL A 397 0.45 -8.59 17.65
C VAL A 397 1.34 -8.88 16.43
N TRP A 398 1.56 -7.88 15.57
CA TRP A 398 2.42 -7.99 14.41
C TRP A 398 3.85 -8.41 14.76
N TYR A 399 4.46 -7.86 15.82
CA TYR A 399 5.79 -8.28 16.26
C TYR A 399 5.84 -9.73 16.73
N VAL A 400 4.82 -10.16 17.47
CA VAL A 400 4.71 -11.57 17.88
C VAL A 400 4.59 -12.48 16.66
N LEU A 401 3.77 -12.09 15.68
CA LEU A 401 3.61 -12.83 14.43
C LEU A 401 4.90 -12.89 13.61
N LEU A 402 5.67 -11.80 13.53
CA LEU A 402 6.96 -11.78 12.84
C LEU A 402 7.96 -12.74 13.49
N ILE A 403 8.08 -12.70 14.82
CA ILE A 403 8.98 -13.61 15.56
C ILE A 403 8.56 -15.06 15.35
N ALA A 404 7.26 -15.35 15.49
CA ALA A 404 6.72 -16.69 15.28
C ALA A 404 6.92 -17.17 13.84
N ALA A 405 6.73 -16.30 12.84
CA ALA A 405 6.97 -16.61 11.44
C ALA A 405 8.45 -16.95 11.18
N VAL A 406 9.40 -16.20 11.74
CA VAL A 406 10.83 -16.52 11.61
C VAL A 406 11.17 -17.89 12.21
N ILE A 407 10.63 -18.20 13.40
CA ILE A 407 10.80 -19.51 14.05
C ILE A 407 10.21 -20.62 13.19
N ALA A 408 9.00 -20.41 12.64
CA ALA A 408 8.33 -21.37 11.77
C ALA A 408 9.13 -21.60 10.48
N LEU A 409 9.59 -20.55 9.80
CA LEU A 409 10.45 -20.66 8.62
C LEU A 409 11.71 -21.49 8.91
N TRP A 410 12.36 -21.26 10.05
CA TRP A 410 13.52 -22.05 10.46
C TRP A 410 13.18 -23.52 10.71
N ARG A 411 12.07 -23.79 11.39
CA ARG A 411 11.57 -25.15 11.69
C ARG A 411 11.22 -25.92 10.43
N TRP A 412 10.56 -25.25 9.49
CA TRP A 412 10.05 -25.83 8.25
C TRP A 412 11.00 -25.67 7.06
N ARG A 413 12.26 -25.22 7.28
CA ARG A 413 13.27 -25.00 6.23
C ARG A 413 13.51 -26.21 5.31
N ARG A 414 13.29 -27.43 5.80
CA ARG A 414 13.38 -28.67 4.99
C ARG A 414 12.28 -28.77 3.92
N ARG A 415 11.16 -28.06 4.08
CA ARG A 415 10.04 -27.96 3.14
C ARG A 415 10.00 -26.60 2.41
N TRP A 416 11.17 -25.97 2.24
CA TRP A 416 11.30 -24.61 1.69
C TRP A 416 10.50 -24.36 0.40
N ARG A 417 10.40 -25.36 -0.50
CA ARG A 417 9.66 -25.24 -1.77
C ARG A 417 8.17 -24.89 -1.60
N VAL A 418 7.55 -25.35 -0.52
CA VAL A 418 6.14 -25.02 -0.20
C VAL A 418 6.03 -23.62 0.40
N LEU A 419 7.08 -23.16 1.08
CA LEU A 419 7.12 -21.85 1.72
C LEU A 419 7.48 -20.74 0.73
N VAL A 420 8.19 -21.05 -0.36
CA VAL A 420 8.68 -20.04 -1.31
C VAL A 420 7.58 -19.12 -1.84
N PRO A 421 6.41 -19.59 -2.31
CA PRO A 421 5.41 -18.68 -2.88
C PRO A 421 4.88 -17.66 -1.87
N ILE A 422 4.58 -18.11 -0.65
CA ILE A 422 4.06 -17.21 0.40
C ILE A 422 5.16 -16.29 0.94
N VAL A 423 6.39 -16.79 1.09
CA VAL A 423 7.53 -15.97 1.54
C VAL A 423 7.91 -14.92 0.49
N LEU A 424 7.95 -15.29 -0.78
CA LEU A 424 8.24 -14.35 -1.87
C LEU A 424 7.14 -13.29 -1.99
N PHE A 425 5.88 -13.68 -1.83
CA PHE A 425 4.79 -12.72 -1.80
C PHE A 425 4.97 -11.72 -0.64
N VAL A 426 5.10 -12.22 0.59
CA VAL A 426 5.27 -11.39 1.79
C VAL A 426 6.50 -10.48 1.68
N ALA A 427 7.66 -11.04 1.35
CA ALA A 427 8.91 -10.30 1.26
C ALA A 427 8.89 -9.31 0.09
N GLY A 428 8.40 -9.72 -1.08
CA GLY A 428 8.29 -8.86 -2.25
C GLY A 428 7.35 -7.67 -2.02
N THR A 429 6.18 -7.91 -1.42
CA THR A 429 5.25 -6.83 -1.07
C THR A 429 5.84 -5.89 -0.02
N LEU A 430 6.55 -6.39 1.00
CA LEU A 430 7.24 -5.55 1.98
C LEU A 430 8.37 -4.73 1.37
N VAL A 431 9.11 -5.26 0.39
CA VAL A 431 10.12 -4.51 -0.37
C VAL A 431 9.47 -3.41 -1.20
N ILE A 432 8.37 -3.70 -1.89
CA ILE A 432 7.63 -2.67 -2.63
C ILE A 432 7.16 -1.58 -1.68
N PHE A 433 6.59 -1.94 -0.52
CA PHE A 433 6.18 -0.95 0.47
C PHE A 433 7.35 -0.13 0.99
N ALA A 434 8.51 -0.75 1.22
CA ALA A 434 9.71 -0.04 1.64
C ALA A 434 10.19 0.99 0.61
N LEU A 435 10.00 0.72 -0.68
CA LEU A 435 10.44 1.59 -1.76
C LEU A 435 9.41 2.66 -2.14
N ALA A 436 8.13 2.30 -2.18
CA ALA A 436 7.05 3.16 -2.63
C ALA A 436 6.52 4.06 -1.52
N GLU A 437 6.37 3.53 -0.30
CA GLU A 437 5.61 4.24 0.73
C GLU A 437 6.43 5.37 1.33
N GLY A 438 5.90 6.59 1.24
CA GLY A 438 6.47 7.80 1.84
C GLY A 438 5.88 8.16 3.20
N ASN A 439 4.74 7.54 3.58
CA ASN A 439 3.92 7.91 4.74
C ASN A 439 3.68 6.73 5.69
N VAL A 440 3.92 6.94 7.00
CA VAL A 440 3.70 5.95 8.07
C VAL A 440 2.25 5.42 8.08
N GLY A 441 1.26 6.29 7.88
CA GLY A 441 -0.16 5.91 7.90
C GLY A 441 -0.60 5.10 6.68
N THR A 442 -0.07 5.39 5.49
CA THR A 442 -0.33 4.59 4.28
C THR A 442 0.36 3.24 4.39
N LEU A 443 1.62 3.23 4.83
CA LEU A 443 2.37 2.00 5.08
C LEU A 443 1.69 1.09 6.11
N TYR A 444 1.17 1.64 7.21
CA TYR A 444 0.41 0.87 8.20
C TYR A 444 -0.81 0.17 7.57
N ARG A 445 -1.60 0.91 6.77
CA ARG A 445 -2.79 0.36 6.08
C ARG A 445 -2.43 -0.69 5.03
N HIS A 446 -1.42 -0.41 4.21
CA HIS A 446 -0.99 -1.33 3.16
C HIS A 446 -0.35 -2.59 3.74
N ARG A 447 0.39 -2.48 4.85
CA ARG A 447 0.90 -3.65 5.59
C ARG A 447 -0.20 -4.57 6.07
N ALA A 448 -1.40 -4.07 6.39
CA ALA A 448 -2.52 -4.92 6.79
C ALA A 448 -2.86 -6.00 5.75
N MET A 449 -2.49 -5.82 4.47
CA MET A 449 -2.64 -6.85 3.44
C MET A 449 -1.72 -8.05 3.63
N VAL A 450 -0.56 -7.85 4.26
CA VAL A 450 0.48 -8.87 4.43
C VAL A 450 0.29 -9.64 5.74
N ILE A 451 -0.35 -9.03 6.75
CA ILE A 451 -0.56 -9.62 8.08
C ILE A 451 -1.16 -11.03 8.04
N PRO A 452 -2.23 -11.33 7.28
CA PRO A 452 -2.82 -12.67 7.26
C PRO A 452 -1.85 -13.74 6.76
N PHE A 453 -0.97 -13.40 5.82
CA PHE A 453 0.00 -14.33 5.25
C PHE A 453 1.18 -14.57 6.19
N VAL A 454 1.60 -13.55 6.94
CA VAL A 454 2.59 -13.72 8.02
C VAL A 454 2.00 -14.56 9.16
N ALA A 455 0.74 -14.34 9.52
CA ALA A 455 0.03 -15.19 10.48
C ALA A 455 -0.05 -16.65 10.00
N LEU A 456 -0.29 -16.88 8.71
CA LEU A 456 -0.28 -18.22 8.12
C LEU A 456 1.10 -18.88 8.13
N ILE A 457 2.19 -18.11 7.99
CA ILE A 457 3.56 -18.62 8.15
C ILE A 457 3.85 -18.95 9.62
N ALA A 458 3.36 -18.11 10.54
CA ALA A 458 3.58 -18.25 11.98
C ALA A 458 2.87 -19.47 12.59
N ALA A 459 1.73 -19.87 12.03
CA ALA A 459 0.96 -21.06 12.42
C ALA A 459 1.57 -22.36 11.86
#